data_AF-A0A9Q3F6G7-F1
#
_entry.id   AF-A0A9Q3F6G7-F1
#
_cell.length_a   1.000
_cell.length_b   1.000
_cell.length_c   1.000
_cell.angle_alpha   90.00
_cell.angle_beta   90.00
_cell.angle_gamma   90.00
#
_symmetry.space_group_name_H-M   'P 1'
#
loop_
_entity.id
_entity.type
_entity.pdbx_description
1 polymer ?
#
loop_
_entity_poly.entity_id
_entity_poly.type
_entity_poly.pdbx_seq_one_letter_code
_entity_poly.pdbx_strand_id
1 'polypeptide(L)'
;MTTPLPLTQMVHHPENDESADESRIKTRIIQLDRSNWVQWSCQMKNYLKGCGYQELLHSPSDAVKITPKYERKNSAALAMLWTSICDDLQGVLLEHQDSFYDAWEALGDACGRNSIITTCESLF
;
A
#
# COMPACT_ATOMS: atom_id res chain seq x y z
N MET A 1 -21.59 3.64 -72.26
CA MET A 1 -22.01 3.16 -70.92
C MET A 1 -21.05 3.78 -69.92
N THR A 2 -21.54 4.83 -69.28
CA THR A 2 -20.77 5.76 -68.43
C THR A 2 -21.13 5.50 -66.99
N THR A 3 -20.15 5.14 -66.17
CA THR A 3 -20.25 5.12 -64.71
C THR A 3 -20.19 6.54 -64.16
N PRO A 4 -21.01 6.86 -63.16
CA PRO A 4 -20.60 7.81 -62.14
C PRO A 4 -20.70 7.19 -60.73
N LEU A 5 -19.68 7.46 -59.92
CA LEU A 5 -19.74 7.34 -58.46
C LEU A 5 -20.62 8.46 -57.89
N PRO A 6 -21.29 8.22 -56.75
CA PRO A 6 -21.63 9.32 -55.85
C PRO A 6 -20.91 9.19 -54.50
N LEU A 7 -20.46 10.36 -54.03
CA LEU A 7 -19.86 10.63 -52.74
C LEU A 7 -20.93 11.23 -51.81
N THR A 8 -20.91 10.78 -50.54
CA THR A 8 -21.42 11.44 -49.32
C THR A 8 -22.97 11.57 -49.16
N GLN A 9 -23.63 11.43 -48.00
CA GLN A 9 -23.30 11.87 -46.64
C GLN A 9 -24.26 11.26 -45.57
N MET A 10 -23.75 11.20 -44.32
CA MET A 10 -24.44 11.34 -43.00
C MET A 10 -25.35 10.22 -42.46
N VAL A 11 -24.95 9.60 -41.34
CA VAL A 11 -25.77 9.53 -40.10
C VAL A 11 -24.85 9.59 -38.87
N HIS A 12 -25.32 10.38 -37.89
CA HIS A 12 -24.83 10.71 -36.57
C HIS A 12 -24.22 9.58 -35.70
N HIS A 13 -23.18 9.95 -34.94
CA HIS A 13 -22.81 9.41 -33.61
C HIS A 13 -23.96 9.68 -32.60
N PRO A 14 -24.21 8.84 -31.58
CA PRO A 14 -23.32 8.88 -30.40
C PRO A 14 -23.19 7.59 -29.55
N GLU A 15 -22.16 7.60 -28.69
CA GLU A 15 -22.12 7.04 -27.33
C GLU A 15 -22.21 5.52 -27.12
N ASN A 16 -21.05 4.90 -26.83
CA ASN A 16 -20.78 3.96 -25.73
C ASN A 16 -19.44 3.28 -26.02
N ASP A 17 -18.47 3.16 -25.11
CA ASP A 17 -18.49 3.26 -23.67
C ASP A 17 -17.04 3.63 -23.32
N GLU A 18 -16.80 4.83 -22.75
CA GLU A 18 -15.54 5.13 -22.06
C GLU A 18 -15.46 4.14 -20.89
N SER A 19 -14.89 2.97 -21.17
CA SER A 19 -14.78 1.86 -20.22
C SER A 19 -13.88 2.28 -19.08
N ALA A 20 -14.55 2.80 -18.06
CA ALA A 20 -14.09 3.09 -16.72
C ALA A 20 -12.78 3.90 -16.70
N ASP A 21 -12.94 5.21 -16.48
CA ASP A 21 -12.08 5.92 -15.56
C ASP A 21 -11.90 5.03 -14.32
N GLU A 22 -10.84 4.22 -14.33
CA GLU A 22 -10.20 3.67 -13.15
C GLU A 22 -9.67 4.89 -12.38
N SER A 23 -10.60 5.70 -11.86
CA SER A 23 -10.74 5.96 -10.43
C SER A 23 -10.54 4.65 -9.65
N ARG A 24 -9.33 4.08 -9.78
CA ARG A 24 -8.66 3.45 -8.66
C ARG A 24 -8.74 4.53 -7.63
N ILE A 25 -9.66 4.33 -6.71
CA ILE A 25 -9.62 4.94 -5.40
C ILE A 25 -8.18 4.68 -4.94
N LYS A 26 -7.28 5.62 -5.25
CA LYS A 26 -5.93 5.65 -4.72
C LYS A 26 -6.22 5.97 -3.28
N THR A 27 -6.50 4.94 -2.50
CA THR A 27 -6.67 5.05 -1.07
C THR A 27 -5.36 5.65 -0.60
N ARG A 28 -5.36 6.98 -0.44
CA ARG A 28 -4.20 7.71 0.06
C ARG A 28 -4.11 7.26 1.49
N ILE A 29 -3.30 6.24 1.73
CA ILE A 29 -2.86 5.90 3.07
C ILE A 29 -2.30 7.21 3.60
N ILE A 30 -2.82 7.65 4.75
CA ILE A 30 -2.28 8.84 5.41
C ILE A 30 -0.77 8.67 5.58
N GLN A 31 0.00 9.75 5.58
CA GLN A 31 1.42 9.63 5.83
C GLN A 31 1.65 9.27 7.31
N LEU A 32 2.47 8.28 7.60
CA LEU A 32 2.84 7.90 8.97
C LEU A 32 3.71 8.99 9.57
N ASP A 33 3.35 9.38 10.78
CA ASP A 33 4.19 10.14 11.69
C ASP A 33 4.14 9.50 13.10
N ARG A 34 4.93 10.03 14.04
CA ARG A 34 5.02 9.48 15.40
C ARG A 34 3.73 9.55 16.22
N SER A 35 2.75 10.35 15.80
CA SER A 35 1.49 10.59 16.53
C SER A 35 0.31 9.79 15.99
N ASN A 36 0.39 9.27 14.77
CA ASN A 36 -0.77 8.72 14.06
C ASN A 36 -0.72 7.21 13.79
N TRP A 37 0.21 6.48 14.44
CA TRP A 37 0.43 5.04 14.26
C TRP A 37 -0.85 4.20 14.24
N VAL A 38 -1.79 4.42 15.17
CA VAL A 38 -3.02 3.62 15.28
C VAL A 38 -3.89 3.79 14.02
N GLN A 39 -4.08 5.03 13.57
CA GLN A 39 -4.89 5.31 12.39
C GLN A 39 -4.19 4.81 11.12
N TRP A 40 -2.90 5.08 11.00
CA TRP A 40 -2.09 4.67 9.86
C TRP A 40 -2.04 3.14 9.72
N SER A 41 -1.74 2.44 10.82
CA SER A 41 -1.62 0.98 10.81
C SER A 41 -2.95 0.31 10.48
N CYS A 42 -4.08 0.88 10.88
CA CYS A 42 -5.40 0.40 10.47
C CYS A 42 -5.61 0.50 8.95
N GLN A 43 -5.27 1.65 8.35
CA GLN A 43 -5.36 1.82 6.90
C GLN A 43 -4.43 0.88 6.13
N MET A 44 -3.18 0.74 6.59
CA MET A 44 -2.21 -0.15 5.96
C MET A 44 -2.63 -1.62 6.06
N LYS A 45 -3.15 -2.08 7.20
CA LYS A 45 -3.69 -3.45 7.34
C LYS A 45 -4.84 -3.71 6.35
N ASN A 46 -5.75 -2.76 6.20
CA ASN A 46 -6.84 -2.86 5.24
C ASN A 46 -6.35 -2.89 3.79
N TYR A 47 -5.33 -2.07 3.47
CA TYR A 47 -4.67 -2.10 2.17
C TYR A 47 -4.07 -3.49 1.90
N LEU A 48 -3.25 -4.02 2.82
CA LEU A 48 -2.62 -5.33 2.65
C LEU A 48 -3.66 -6.44 2.49
N LYS A 49 -4.78 -6.34 3.21
CA LYS A 49 -5.92 -7.23 3.06
C LYS A 49 -6.52 -7.18 1.66
N GLY A 50 -6.73 -5.99 1.11
CA GLY A 50 -7.20 -5.80 -0.27
C GLY A 50 -6.25 -6.37 -1.33
N CYS A 51 -4.94 -6.33 -1.08
CA CYS A 51 -3.93 -6.89 -1.99
C CYS A 51 -3.66 -8.39 -1.80
N GLY A 52 -4.21 -9.04 -0.76
CA GLY A 52 -3.91 -10.42 -0.42
C GLY A 52 -2.50 -10.62 0.19
N TYR A 53 -1.98 -9.59 0.87
CA TYR A 53 -0.65 -9.53 1.49
C TYR A 53 -0.71 -9.65 3.02
N GLN A 54 -1.83 -10.12 3.58
CA GLN A 54 -2.06 -10.22 5.02
C GLN A 54 -1.00 -11.04 5.76
N GLU A 55 -0.43 -12.03 5.08
CA GLU A 55 0.65 -12.88 5.63
C GLU A 55 1.91 -12.09 6.02
N LEU A 56 2.14 -10.90 5.45
CA LEU A 56 3.29 -10.05 5.78
C LEU A 56 3.18 -9.39 7.16
N LEU A 57 1.99 -9.39 7.78
CA LEU A 57 1.77 -8.87 9.13
C LEU A 57 2.19 -9.85 10.23
N HIS A 58 2.62 -11.05 9.84
CA HIS A 58 3.06 -12.10 10.74
C HIS A 58 4.51 -12.45 10.45
N SER A 59 5.25 -12.82 11.50
CA SER A 59 6.63 -13.26 11.36
C SER A 59 6.69 -14.46 10.39
N PRO A 60 7.37 -14.33 9.23
CA PRO A 60 7.44 -15.40 8.25
C PRO A 60 8.48 -16.44 8.68
N SER A 61 8.22 -17.71 8.40
CA SER A 61 9.24 -18.75 8.54
C SER A 61 10.30 -18.63 7.44
N ASP A 62 11.52 -19.11 7.68
CA ASP A 62 12.62 -18.98 6.72
C ASP A 62 12.33 -19.69 5.38
N ALA A 63 11.60 -20.80 5.42
CA ALA A 63 11.14 -21.50 4.22
C ALA A 63 10.17 -20.67 3.37
N VAL A 64 9.37 -19.79 3.99
CA VAL A 64 8.44 -18.90 3.29
C VAL A 64 9.17 -17.70 2.71
N LYS A 65 10.15 -17.13 3.44
CA LYS A 65 10.94 -15.96 3.02
C LYS A 65 11.62 -16.15 1.65
N ILE A 66 12.10 -17.35 1.36
CA ILE A 66 12.80 -17.68 0.12
C ILE A 66 11.87 -17.96 -1.08
N THR A 67 10.55 -17.92 -0.89
CA THR A 67 9.64 -18.17 -2.00
C THR A 67 9.54 -16.92 -2.89
N PRO A 68 9.62 -17.05 -4.23
CA PRO A 68 9.47 -15.89 -5.13
C PRO A 68 8.15 -15.14 -4.95
N LYS A 69 7.11 -15.87 -4.51
CA LYS A 69 5.80 -15.29 -4.17
C LYS A 69 5.90 -14.36 -2.96
N TYR A 70 6.58 -14.78 -1.90
CA TYR A 70 6.78 -13.97 -0.72
C TYR A 70 7.64 -12.75 -1.04
N GLU A 71 8.79 -12.94 -1.71
CA GLU A 71 9.70 -11.86 -2.10
C GLU A 71 8.96 -10.76 -2.86
N ARG A 72 8.15 -11.13 -3.86
CA ARG A 72 7.36 -10.16 -4.63
C ARG A 72 6.39 -9.36 -3.77
N LYS A 73 5.70 -10.02 -2.83
CA LYS A 73 4.76 -9.34 -1.93
C LYS A 73 5.50 -8.43 -0.95
N ASN A 74 6.60 -8.91 -0.39
CA ASN A 74 7.46 -8.18 0.53
C ASN A 74 7.99 -6.90 -0.14
N SER A 75 8.58 -6.99 -1.33
CA SER A 75 9.07 -5.83 -2.08
C SER A 75 7.96 -4.84 -2.43
N ALA A 76 6.79 -5.33 -2.86
CA ALA A 76 5.64 -4.46 -3.16
C ALA A 76 5.12 -3.72 -1.92
N ALA A 77 5.06 -4.41 -0.77
CA ALA A 77 4.62 -3.82 0.48
C ALA A 77 5.66 -2.81 1.03
N LEU A 78 6.95 -3.10 0.92
CA LEU A 78 8.03 -2.17 1.27
C LEU A 78 8.01 -0.90 0.41
N ALA A 79 7.84 -1.04 -0.90
CA ALA A 79 7.76 0.12 -1.80
C ALA A 79 6.61 1.07 -1.42
N MET A 80 5.48 0.51 -1.01
CA MET A 80 4.36 1.29 -0.50
C MET A 80 4.64 1.91 0.86
N LEU A 81 5.29 1.15 1.76
CA LEU A 81 5.72 1.64 3.07
C LEU A 81 6.55 2.92 2.91
N TRP A 82 7.57 2.88 2.04
CA TRP A 82 8.39 4.04 1.67
C TRP A 82 7.59 5.27 1.24
N THR A 83 6.51 5.08 0.47
CA THR A 83 5.65 6.20 0.02
C THR A 83 4.68 6.71 1.08
N SER A 84 4.54 6.01 2.19
CA SER A 84 3.50 6.24 3.19
C SER A 84 4.06 6.64 4.56
N ILE A 85 5.37 6.93 4.66
CA ILE A 85 6.02 7.43 5.89
C ILE A 85 6.52 8.86 5.72
N CYS A 86 6.69 9.59 6.82
CA CYS A 86 7.38 10.88 6.83
C CYS A 86 8.91 10.71 6.85
N ASP A 87 9.62 11.78 6.51
CA ASP A 87 11.08 11.80 6.40
C ASP A 87 11.77 11.41 7.71
N ASP A 88 11.21 11.81 8.86
CA ASP A 88 11.73 11.51 10.19
C ASP A 88 11.76 10.01 10.53
N LEU A 89 11.00 9.19 9.81
CA LEU A 89 10.92 7.75 10.00
C LEU A 89 11.68 6.96 8.92
N GLN A 90 12.24 7.62 7.91
CA GLN A 90 13.01 6.95 6.86
C GLN A 90 14.23 6.22 7.42
N GLY A 91 14.87 6.76 8.47
CA GLY A 91 16.01 6.11 9.14
C GLY A 91 15.63 4.73 9.71
N VAL A 92 14.44 4.62 10.32
CA VAL A 92 13.91 3.34 10.83
C VAL A 92 13.73 2.36 9.68
N LEU A 93 13.23 2.82 8.54
CA LEU A 93 13.00 1.95 7.39
C LEU A 93 14.30 1.51 6.69
N LEU A 94 15.33 2.35 6.66
CA LEU A 94 16.64 1.98 6.10
C LEU A 94 17.27 0.78 6.84
N GLU A 95 17.11 0.72 8.16
CA GLU A 95 17.66 -0.37 8.98
C GLU A 95 16.91 -1.71 8.79
N HIS A 96 15.69 -1.66 8.25
CA HIS A 96 14.79 -2.82 8.10
C HIS A 96 14.27 -3.02 6.68
N GLN A 97 15.01 -2.54 5.68
CA GLN A 97 14.57 -2.47 4.27
C GLN A 97 14.33 -3.82 3.59
N ASP A 98 14.80 -4.93 4.16
CA ASP A 98 14.71 -6.26 3.54
C ASP A 98 13.42 -7.02 3.92
N SER A 99 12.72 -6.57 4.97
CA SER A 99 11.60 -7.30 5.54
C SER A 99 10.49 -6.33 5.94
N PHE A 100 9.34 -6.45 5.27
CA PHE A 100 8.15 -5.68 5.61
C PHE A 100 7.74 -5.90 7.07
N TYR A 101 7.80 -7.14 7.55
CA TYR A 101 7.43 -7.48 8.93
C TYR A 101 8.33 -6.76 9.94
N ASP A 102 9.65 -6.80 9.74
CA ASP A 102 10.59 -6.17 10.66
C ASP A 102 10.47 -4.63 10.61
N ALA A 103 10.30 -4.06 9.42
CA ALA A 103 10.04 -2.64 9.25
C ALA A 103 8.74 -2.20 9.92
N TRP A 104 7.69 -3.00 9.79
CA TRP A 104 6.39 -2.77 10.43
C TRP A 104 6.52 -2.79 11.97
N GLU A 105 7.27 -3.74 12.53
CA GLU A 105 7.50 -3.81 13.97
C GLU A 105 8.33 -2.60 14.46
N ALA A 106 9.42 -2.29 13.78
CA ALA A 106 10.29 -1.16 14.13
C ALA A 106 9.56 0.20 14.04
N LEU A 107 8.74 0.42 13.01
CA LEU A 107 7.97 1.65 12.86
C LEU A 107 6.99 1.87 14.01
N GLY A 108 6.25 0.84 14.42
CA GLY A 108 5.33 1.03 15.53
C GLY A 108 6.03 1.22 16.86
N ASP A 109 7.20 0.62 17.06
CA ASP A 109 8.01 0.87 18.25
C ASP A 109 8.52 2.32 18.28
N ALA A 110 9.02 2.82 17.14
CA ALA A 110 9.45 4.21 16.97
C ALA A 110 8.30 5.23 17.13
N CYS A 111 7.07 4.81 16.82
CA CYS A 111 5.85 5.60 17.01
C CYS A 111 5.17 5.36 18.37
N GLY A 112 5.84 4.71 19.33
CA GLY A 112 5.37 4.62 20.70
C GLY A 112 4.23 3.61 20.93
N ARG A 113 4.06 2.61 20.05
CA ARG A 113 3.16 1.46 20.27
C ARG A 113 3.35 0.83 21.66
N ASN A 114 4.58 0.84 22.17
CA ASN A 114 4.92 0.28 23.48
C ASN A 114 4.98 1.32 24.61
N SER A 115 4.89 2.62 24.32
CA SER A 115 5.04 3.68 25.33
C SER A 115 3.83 3.82 26.27
N ILE A 116 2.65 3.35 25.88
CA ILE A 116 1.43 3.41 26.73
C ILE A 116 1.50 2.39 27.88
N ILE A 117 2.19 1.27 27.70
CA ILE A 117 2.26 0.20 28.70
C ILE A 117 3.07 0.66 29.92
N THR A 118 4.18 1.37 29.70
CA THR A 118 5.09 1.81 30.78
C THR A 118 4.48 2.88 31.69
N THR A 119 3.57 3.72 31.19
CA THR A 119 2.90 4.72 32.03
C THR A 119 1.80 4.15 32.92
N CYS A 120 1.24 2.98 32.61
CA CYS A 120 0.27 2.32 33.49
C CYS A 120 0.93 1.49 34.59
N GLU A 121 2.15 0.97 34.36
CA GLU A 121 2.88 0.20 35.38
C GLU A 121 3.58 1.07 36.43
N SER A 122 3.83 2.36 36.15
CA SER A 122 4.46 3.30 37.08
C SER A 122 3.47 4.06 37.98
N LEU A 123 2.18 3.69 37.96
CA LEU A 123 1.09 4.34 38.72
C LEU A 123 0.46 3.45 39.82
N PHE A 124 1.06 2.29 40.13
CA PHE A 124 0.60 1.40 41.20
C PHE A 124 1.70 1.07 42.21
#